data_AF-A0A938VKP7-F1
#
_entry.id   AF-A0A938VKP7-F1
#
_cell.length_a   1.000
_cell.length_b   1.000
_cell.length_c   1.000
_cell.angle_alpha   90.00
_cell.angle_beta   90.00
_cell.angle_gamma   90.00
#
_symmetry.space_group_name_H-M   'P 1'
#
loop_
_entity.id
_entity.type
_entity.pdbx_description
1 polymer ?
#
loop_
_entity_poly.entity_id
_entity_poly.type
_entity_poly.pdbx_seq_one_letter_code
_entity_poly.pdbx_strand_id
1 'polypeptide(L)'
;MSVGVLMQGIAVLAILASAWGWRKTITSFAIVGVLSYFAEFIGSKTGFPFGAYHYTNVLQPQLGGVPLLIPLAWMMMLPPAWAVARSLLPEGEGLGMRVKYSLLSALA
;
A
#
# COMPACT_ATOMS: atom_id res chain seq x y z
N MET A 1 17.68 3.23 9.82
CA MET A 1 16.48 3.69 9.09
C MET A 1 15.33 2.68 9.12
N SER A 2 15.58 1.37 9.04
CA SER A 2 14.51 0.37 8.88
C SER A 2 13.64 0.11 10.12
N VAL A 3 14.14 0.33 11.35
CA VAL A 3 13.38 0.02 12.58
C VAL A 3 12.10 0.85 12.71
N GLY A 4 12.16 2.15 12.43
CA GLY A 4 10.97 3.02 12.48
C GLY A 4 9.89 2.60 11.49
N VAL A 5 10.30 2.24 10.27
CA VAL A 5 9.38 1.75 9.22
C VAL A 5 8.74 0.43 9.63
N LEU A 6 9.51 -0.49 10.21
CA LEU A 6 8.99 -1.76 10.71
C LEU A 6 8.00 -1.55 11.86
N MET A 7 8.33 -0.69 12.82
CA MET A 7 7.42 -0.35 13.92
C MET A 7 6.11 0.25 13.40
N GLN A 8 6.18 1.17 12.44
CA GLN A 8 5.00 1.79 11.86
C GLN A 8 4.17 0.80 11.05
N GLY A 9 4.81 -0.07 10.28
CA GLY A 9 4.14 -1.15 9.55
C GLY A 9 3.43 -2.13 10.49
N ILE A 10 4.07 -2.53 11.58
CA ILE A 10 3.45 -3.39 12.61
C ILE A 10 2.27 -2.67 13.26
N ALA A 11 2.40 -1.39 13.60
CA ALA A 11 1.32 -0.61 14.20
C ALA A 11 0.10 -0.54 13.28
N VAL A 12 0.30 -0.25 11.99
CA VAL A 12 -0.78 -0.23 10.99
C VAL A 12 -1.44 -1.60 10.86
N LEU A 13 -0.65 -2.67 10.75
CA LEU A 13 -1.20 -4.03 10.66
C LEU A 13 -1.97 -4.42 11.94
N ALA A 14 -1.51 -4.01 13.12
CA ALA A 14 -2.20 -4.25 14.38
C ALA A 14 -3.53 -3.49 14.45
N ILE A 15 -3.56 -2.22 14.01
CA ILE A 15 -4.78 -1.41 13.93
C ILE A 15 -5.79 -2.03 12.94
N LEU A 16 -5.32 -2.48 11.78
CA LEU A 16 -6.20 -3.14 10.79
C LEU A 16 -6.69 -4.50 11.28
N ALA A 17 -5.83 -5.28 11.95
CA ALA A 17 -6.20 -6.56 12.52
C ALA A 17 -7.23 -6.41 13.63
N SER A 18 -7.15 -5.36 14.47
CA SER A 18 -8.14 -5.10 15.51
C SER A 18 -9.48 -4.60 14.94
N ALA A 19 -9.45 -3.82 13.86
CA ALA A 19 -10.66 -3.28 13.23
C ALA A 19 -11.39 -4.29 12.33
N TRP A 20 -10.65 -5.08 11.54
CA TRP A 20 -11.21 -5.92 10.46
C TRP A 20 -11.05 -7.43 10.72
N GLY A 21 -10.28 -7.81 11.74
CA GLY A 21 -9.85 -9.17 11.99
C GLY A 21 -8.61 -9.58 11.18
N TRP A 22 -7.92 -10.60 11.69
CA TRP A 22 -6.64 -11.06 11.13
C TRP A 22 -6.76 -11.60 9.68
N ARG A 23 -7.84 -12.32 9.36
CA ARG A 23 -8.05 -12.91 8.02
C ARG A 23 -8.12 -11.84 6.92
N LYS A 24 -8.93 -10.80 7.13
CA LYS A 24 -9.07 -9.69 6.18
C LYS A 24 -7.77 -8.92 6.05
N THR A 25 -7.10 -8.65 7.17
CA THR A 25 -5.82 -7.92 7.18
C THR A 25 -4.73 -8.66 6.41
N ILE A 26 -4.55 -9.96 6.64
CA ILE A 26 -3.56 -10.76 5.92
C ILE A 26 -3.91 -10.86 4.43
N THR A 27 -5.19 -11.05 4.09
CA THR A 27 -5.62 -11.14 2.68
C THR A 27 -5.36 -9.82 1.95
N SER A 28 -5.72 -8.68 2.56
CA SER A 28 -5.46 -7.36 1.99
C SER A 28 -3.97 -7.09 1.87
N PHE A 29 -3.18 -7.42 2.90
CA PHE A 29 -1.72 -7.26 2.87
C PHE A 29 -1.08 -8.11 1.76
N ALA A 30 -1.54 -9.35 1.57
CA ALA A 30 -1.04 -10.21 0.50
C ALA A 30 -1.38 -9.65 -0.89
N ILE A 31 -2.62 -9.21 -1.11
CA ILE A 31 -3.04 -8.63 -2.40
C ILE A 31 -2.27 -7.34 -2.69
N VAL A 32 -2.23 -6.41 -1.74
CA VAL A 32 -1.53 -5.12 -1.89
C VAL A 32 -0.03 -5.36 -2.07
N GLY A 33 0.55 -6.27 -1.28
CA GLY A 33 1.97 -6.56 -1.33
C GLY A 33 2.40 -7.18 -2.66
N VAL A 34 1.61 -8.10 -3.20
CA VAL A 34 1.86 -8.68 -4.53
C VAL A 34 1.71 -7.61 -5.61
N LEU A 35 0.59 -6.89 -5.65
CA LEU A 35 0.33 -5.89 -6.69
C LEU A 35 1.37 -4.77 -6.70
N SER A 36 1.69 -4.21 -5.53
CA SER A 36 2.70 -3.14 -5.40
C SER A 36 4.09 -3.62 -5.79
N TYR A 37 4.50 -4.81 -5.33
CA TYR A 37 5.81 -5.36 -5.69
C TYR A 37 5.94 -5.60 -7.19
N PHE A 38 4.92 -6.19 -7.84
CA PHE A 38 4.97 -6.42 -9.29
C PHE A 38 4.91 -5.10 -10.07
N ALA A 39 4.13 -4.12 -9.64
CA ALA A 39 4.11 -2.79 -10.26
C ALA A 39 5.48 -2.11 -10.20
N GLU A 40 6.15 -2.19 -9.05
CA GLU A 40 7.51 -1.65 -8.85
C GLU A 40 8.57 -2.45 -9.62
N PHE A 41 8.43 -3.77 -9.68
CA PHE A 41 9.36 -4.62 -10.42
C PHE A 41 9.26 -4.35 -11.93
N ILE A 42 8.04 -4.26 -12.46
CA ILE A 42 7.81 -3.89 -13.86
C ILE A 42 8.28 -2.45 -14.10
N GLY A 43 7.94 -1.50 -13.22
CA GLY A 43 8.33 -0.09 -13.30
C GLY A 43 9.85 0.09 -13.35
N SER A 44 10.57 -0.49 -12.40
CA SER A 44 12.03 -0.41 -12.32
C SER A 44 12.76 -1.09 -13.48
N LYS A 45 12.13 -2.08 -14.13
CA LYS A 45 12.71 -2.78 -15.30
C LYS A 45 12.37 -2.13 -16.64
N THR A 46 11.15 -1.64 -16.79
CA THR A 46 10.62 -1.15 -18.08
C THR A 46 10.63 0.36 -18.20
N GLY A 47 10.77 1.08 -17.10
CA GLY A 47 10.66 2.53 -17.06
C GLY A 47 9.21 3.04 -17.11
N PHE A 48 8.20 2.17 -17.13
CA PHE A 48 6.78 2.52 -17.11
C PHE A 48 6.07 1.79 -15.96
N PRO A 49 5.23 2.45 -15.14
CA PRO A 49 4.65 3.79 -15.30
C PRO A 49 5.45 4.96 -14.68
N PHE A 50 6.48 4.68 -13.88
CA PHE A 50 7.12 5.70 -13.02
C PHE A 50 8.35 6.38 -13.61
N GLY A 51 8.76 6.03 -14.84
CA GLY A 51 10.04 6.46 -15.42
C GLY A 51 11.18 5.49 -15.10
N ALA A 52 12.35 5.74 -15.68
CA ALA A 52 13.55 4.93 -15.42
C ALA A 52 14.19 5.35 -14.08
N TYR A 53 14.17 4.46 -13.09
CA TYR A 53 14.86 4.63 -11.80
C TYR A 53 15.38 3.29 -11.30
N HIS A 54 16.41 3.35 -10.45
CA HIS A 54 16.96 2.18 -9.78
C HIS A 54 17.08 2.44 -8.29
N TYR A 55 16.61 1.47 -7.49
CA TYR A 55 16.79 1.52 -6.05
C TYR A 55 18.26 1.35 -5.69
N THR A 56 18.76 2.22 -4.81
CA THR A 56 20.12 2.14 -4.26
C THR A 56 20.18 1.10 -3.14
N ASN A 57 21.39 0.73 -2.71
CA ASN A 57 21.59 -0.27 -1.65
C ASN A 57 21.16 0.17 -0.24
N VAL A 58 20.55 1.35 -0.09
CA VAL A 58 20.12 1.90 1.21
C VAL A 58 18.90 1.16 1.75
N LEU A 59 17.95 0.80 0.88
CA LEU A 59 16.72 0.11 1.26
C LEU A 59 16.89 -1.39 1.04
N GLN A 60 17.29 -2.09 2.10
CA GLN A 60 17.46 -3.55 2.15
C GLN A 60 16.47 -4.18 3.14
N PRO A 61 16.07 -5.44 2.92
CA PRO A 61 16.46 -6.33 1.82
C PRO A 61 15.74 -6.00 0.50
N GLN A 62 16.42 -6.27 -0.63
CA GLN A 62 15.84 -6.18 -1.98
C GLN A 62 15.62 -7.55 -2.58
N LEU A 63 14.52 -7.71 -3.30
CA LEU A 63 14.23 -8.87 -4.14
C LEU A 63 14.09 -8.36 -5.58
N GLY A 64 14.84 -8.93 -6.51
CA GLY A 64 14.80 -8.51 -7.92
C GLY A 64 15.19 -7.05 -8.20
N GLY A 65 15.86 -6.37 -7.25
CA GLY A 65 16.18 -4.93 -7.32
C GLY A 65 15.11 -4.01 -6.75
N VAL A 66 14.04 -4.56 -6.14
CA VAL A 66 12.98 -3.81 -5.47
C VAL A 66 13.02 -4.09 -3.96
N PRO A 67 13.05 -3.06 -3.09
CA PRO A 67 13.05 -3.26 -1.65
C PRO A 67 11.76 -3.91 -1.15
N LEU A 68 11.88 -4.92 -0.28
CA LEU A 68 10.74 -5.56 0.38
C LEU A 68 10.00 -4.63 1.34
N LEU A 69 10.59 -3.48 1.68
CA LEU A 69 9.95 -2.43 2.45
C LEU A 69 8.88 -1.67 1.64
N ILE A 70 8.92 -1.71 0.30
CA ILE A 70 7.96 -0.96 -0.53
C ILE A 70 6.53 -1.47 -0.35
N PRO A 71 6.24 -2.79 -0.42
CA PRO A 71 4.93 -3.34 -0.05
C PRO A 71 4.41 -2.88 1.32
N LEU A 72 5.30 -2.79 2.31
CA LEU A 72 4.95 -2.34 3.66
C LEU A 72 4.60 -0.84 3.67
N ALA A 73 5.36 -0.03 2.94
CA ALA A 73 5.10 1.40 2.80
C ALA A 73 3.73 1.68 2.14
N TRP A 74 3.37 0.91 1.09
CA TRP A 74 2.03 0.99 0.49
C TRP A 74 0.93 0.65 1.49
N MET A 75 1.12 -0.39 2.30
CA MET A 75 0.17 -0.74 3.35
C MET A 75 0.02 0.35 4.41
N MET A 76 1.10 1.06 4.74
CA MET A 76 1.08 2.19 5.67
C MET A 76 0.33 3.41 5.11
N MET A 77 0.32 3.58 3.79
CA MET A 77 -0.35 4.71 3.11
C MET A 77 -1.85 4.48 2.88
N LEU A 78 -2.31 3.22 2.80
CA LEU A 78 -3.71 2.91 2.54
C LEU A 78 -4.69 3.47 3.60
N PRO A 79 -4.47 3.30 4.91
CA PRO A 79 -5.37 3.87 5.93
C PRO A 79 -5.54 5.40 5.86
N PRO A 80 -4.49 6.23 5.74
CA PRO A 80 -4.69 7.67 5.57
C PRO A 80 -5.36 8.00 4.23
N ALA A 81 -5.05 7.31 3.13
CA ALA A 81 -5.73 7.51 1.85
C ALA A 81 -7.24 7.23 1.94
N TRP A 82 -7.62 6.16 2.65
CA TRP A 82 -9.02 5.83 2.98
C TRP A 82 -9.69 6.90 3.84
N ALA A 83 -8.97 7.44 4.83
CA ALA A 83 -9.49 8.49 5.70
C ALA A 83 -9.76 9.78 4.91
N VAL A 84 -8.86 10.16 3.99
CA VAL A 84 -9.05 11.29 3.08
C VAL A 84 -10.22 11.05 2.12
N ALA A 85 -10.31 9.85 1.52
CA ALA A 85 -11.44 9.53 0.64
C ALA A 85 -12.77 9.60 1.40
N ARG A 86 -12.79 9.19 2.67
CA ARG A 86 -13.99 9.26 3.52
C ARG A 86 -14.34 10.68 3.97
N SER A 87 -13.38 11.59 4.11
CA SER A 87 -13.68 12.99 4.46
C SER A 87 -14.21 13.79 3.28
N LEU A 88 -13.87 13.39 2.04
CA LEU A 88 -14.30 14.06 0.82
C LEU A 88 -15.62 13.55 0.25
N LEU A 89 -15.98 12.28 0.52
CA LEU A 89 -17.18 11.67 -0.02
C LEU A 89 -18.34 11.71 1.00
N PRO A 90 -19.57 12.03 0.56
CA PRO A 90 -20.74 12.02 1.44
C PRO A 90 -21.06 10.59 1.91
N GLU A 91 -21.80 10.43 3.01
CA GLU A 91 -22.29 9.11 3.38
C GLU A 91 -23.23 8.55 2.30
N GLY A 92 -23.01 7.32 1.88
CA GLY A 92 -23.79 6.70 0.82
C GLY A 92 -23.51 5.21 0.69
N GLU A 93 -24.53 4.46 0.30
CA GLU A 93 -24.44 3.02 0.08
C GLU A 93 -24.69 2.69 -1.40
N GLY A 94 -24.16 1.55 -1.86
CA GLY A 94 -24.33 1.07 -3.25
C GLY A 94 -23.03 0.98 -4.04
N LEU A 95 -23.11 0.30 -5.20
CA LEU A 95 -21.94 -0.03 -6.03
C LEU A 95 -21.22 1.23 -6.53
N GLY A 96 -21.96 2.23 -7.02
CA GLY A 96 -21.36 3.48 -7.51
C GLY A 96 -20.56 4.21 -6.44
N MET A 97 -21.01 4.16 -5.19
CA MET A 97 -20.29 4.77 -4.07
C MET A 97 -19.02 3.99 -3.71
N ARG A 98 -19.08 2.65 -3.73
CA ARG A 98 -17.90 1.79 -3.52
C ARG A 98 -16.83 2.06 -4.57
N VAL A 99 -17.23 2.20 -5.85
CA VAL A 99 -16.30 2.54 -6.94
C VAL A 99 -15.68 3.92 -6.72
N LYS A 100 -16.49 4.95 -6.42
CA LYS A 100 -15.97 6.30 -6.13
C LYS A 100 -14.99 6.31 -4.97
N TYR A 101 -15.33 5.61 -3.88
CA TYR A 101 -14.46 5.48 -2.72
C TYR A 101 -13.13 4.81 -3.07
N SER A 102 -13.16 3.69 -3.78
CA SER A 102 -11.93 2.99 -4.21
C SER A 102 -11.09 3.84 -5.15
N LEU A 103 -11.70 4.53 -6.12
CA LEU A 103 -10.97 5.41 -7.04
C LEU A 103 -10.34 6.59 -6.32
N LEU A 104 -11.08 7.25 -5.43
CA LEU A 104 -10.56 8.40 -4.67
C LEU A 104 -9.45 7.98 -3.71
N SER A 105 -9.60 6.81 -3.08
CA SER A 105 -8.56 6.23 -2.22
C SER A 105 -7.31 5.85 -3.00
N ALA A 106 -7.42 5.57 -4.30
CA ALA A 106 -6.27 5.27 -5.16
C ALA A 106 -5.55 6.52 -5.67
N LEU A 107 -6.13 7.72 -5.49
CA LEU A 107 -5.55 9.00 -5.89
C LEU A 107 -4.84 9.72 -4.74
N ALA A 108 -5.14 9.36 -3.49
CA ALA A 108 -4.60 9.99 -2.28
C ALA A 108 -3.34 9.29 -1.78
#